data_AF-A0A170WTV0-F1
#
_entry.id   AF-A0A170WTV0-F1
#
_cell.length_a   1.000
_cell.length_b   1.000
_cell.length_c   1.000
_cell.angle_alpha   90.00
_cell.angle_beta   90.00
_cell.angle_gamma   90.00
#
_symmetry.space_group_name_H-M   'P 1'
#
loop_
_entity.id
_entity.type
_entity.pdbx_description
1 polymer ?
#
loop_
_entity_poly.entity_id
_entity_poly.type
_entity_poly.pdbx_seq_one_letter_code
_entity_poly.pdbx_strand_id
1 'polypeptide(L)'
;LKTIKSWLPKATWDSVPLSQASMAFLQDFHHDSAILEHPPQLIAIACIQMAMQCYGVDLPYIKETDESAWYLLLYKNVKKEDIWNIIDTLIEMYNKEPTLAD
;
A
#
# COMPACT_ATOMS: atom_id res chain seq x y z
N LEU A 1 1.43 7.75 8.76
CA LEU A 1 2.37 7.93 7.63
C LEU A 1 3.22 9.22 7.72
N LYS A 2 3.89 9.50 8.86
CA LYS A 2 4.67 10.74 9.02
C LYS A 2 5.90 10.79 8.11
N THR A 3 6.59 9.66 7.94
CA THR A 3 7.77 9.53 7.09
C THR A 3 7.45 9.82 5.62
N ILE A 4 6.41 9.18 5.07
CA ILE A 4 6.00 9.42 3.68
C ILE A 4 5.53 10.86 3.46
N LYS A 5 4.80 11.43 4.42
CA LYS A 5 4.42 12.85 4.40
C LYS A 5 5.61 13.79 4.28
N SER A 6 6.76 13.45 4.89
CA SER A 6 7.97 14.27 4.79
C SER A 6 8.67 14.19 3.43
N TRP A 7 8.36 13.18 2.63
CA TRP A 7 8.97 12.97 1.30
C TRP A 7 8.14 13.55 0.15
N LEU A 8 6.89 13.91 0.41
CA LEU A 8 5.99 14.47 -0.59
C LEU A 8 5.88 16.00 -0.45
N PRO A 9 5.72 16.72 -1.57
CA PRO A 9 5.32 18.13 -1.53
C PRO A 9 4.01 18.28 -0.75
N LYS A 10 3.90 19.34 0.06
CA LYS A 10 2.69 19.61 0.86
C LYS A 10 1.42 19.63 0.00
N ALA A 11 1.50 20.24 -1.19
CA ALA A 11 0.38 20.29 -2.13
C ALA A 11 -0.10 18.89 -2.56
N THR A 12 0.84 17.98 -2.89
CA THR A 12 0.52 16.59 -3.22
C THR A 12 -0.09 15.87 -2.02
N TRP A 13 0.53 15.98 -0.84
CA TRP A 13 0.03 15.32 0.37
C TRP A 13 -1.40 15.74 0.74
N ASP A 14 -1.72 17.03 0.64
CA ASP A 14 -3.04 17.54 1.00
C ASP A 14 -4.10 17.26 -0.08
N SER A 15 -3.69 16.92 -1.30
CA SER A 15 -4.62 16.65 -2.41
C SER A 15 -5.25 15.26 -2.42
N VAL A 16 -4.66 14.30 -1.68
CA VAL A 16 -5.06 12.89 -1.72
C VAL A 16 -5.12 12.29 -0.31
N PRO A 17 -6.13 11.45 0.01
CA PRO A 17 -6.32 10.89 1.34
C PRO A 17 -5.46 9.64 1.58
N LEU A 18 -4.15 9.69 1.31
CA LEU A 18 -3.26 8.51 1.33
C LEU A 18 -3.32 7.73 2.66
N SER A 19 -3.35 8.45 3.79
CA SER A 19 -3.37 7.78 5.12
C SER A 19 -4.69 7.07 5.38
N GLN A 20 -5.81 7.70 5.00
CA GLN A 20 -7.14 7.14 5.17
C GLN A 20 -7.34 5.95 4.24
N ALA A 21 -6.93 6.06 2.97
CA ALA A 21 -7.02 4.97 2.00
C ALA A 21 -6.17 3.76 2.42
N SER A 22 -4.91 3.98 2.84
CA SER A 22 -4.05 2.89 3.34
C SER A 22 -4.70 2.15 4.53
N MET A 23 -5.36 2.89 5.42
CA MET A 23 -6.03 2.33 6.59
C MET A 23 -7.35 1.63 6.23
N ALA A 24 -8.05 2.07 5.19
CA ALA A 24 -9.22 1.40 4.66
C ALA A 24 -8.84 0.04 4.04
N PHE A 25 -7.82 0.01 3.16
CA PHE A 25 -7.30 -1.24 2.59
C PHE A 25 -6.88 -2.25 3.67
N LEU A 26 -6.21 -1.78 4.73
CA LEU A 26 -5.84 -2.64 5.85
C LEU A 26 -7.06 -3.19 6.60
N GLN A 27 -8.10 -2.39 6.80
CA GLN A 27 -9.34 -2.83 7.45
C GLN A 27 -10.06 -3.87 6.60
N ASP A 28 -10.13 -3.66 5.30
CA ASP A 28 -10.79 -4.59 4.37
C ASP A 28 -10.01 -5.90 4.33
N PHE A 29 -8.68 -5.85 4.21
CA PHE A 29 -7.82 -7.04 4.23
C PHE A 29 -7.88 -7.83 5.53
N HIS A 30 -8.20 -7.20 6.65
CA HIS A 30 -8.36 -7.90 7.94
C HIS A 30 -9.52 -8.92 7.94
N HIS A 31 -10.44 -8.82 6.99
CA HIS A 31 -11.53 -9.78 6.81
C HIS A 31 -11.15 -10.97 5.91
N ASP A 32 -9.99 -10.92 5.23
CA ASP A 32 -9.47 -12.00 4.42
C ASP A 32 -8.45 -12.84 5.21
N SER A 33 -8.52 -14.18 5.10
CA SER A 33 -7.60 -15.08 5.78
C SER A 33 -6.14 -14.93 5.34
N ALA A 34 -5.90 -14.43 4.12
CA ALA A 34 -4.55 -14.20 3.57
C ALA A 34 -3.73 -13.20 4.41
N ILE A 35 -4.38 -12.37 5.24
CA ILE A 35 -3.67 -11.48 6.18
C ILE A 35 -2.76 -12.24 7.16
N LEU A 36 -3.06 -13.51 7.43
CA LEU A 36 -2.26 -14.36 8.33
C LEU A 36 -1.01 -14.95 7.65
N GLU A 37 -0.91 -14.85 6.32
CA GLU A 37 0.19 -15.43 5.54
C GLU A 37 1.40 -14.50 5.43
N HIS A 38 1.24 -13.23 5.83
CA HIS A 38 2.25 -12.20 5.61
C HIS A 38 2.61 -11.46 6.91
N PRO A 39 3.87 -10.98 7.05
CA PRO A 39 4.24 -10.10 8.16
C PRO A 39 3.43 -8.79 8.14
N PRO A 40 3.03 -8.25 9.30
CA PRO A 40 2.21 -7.04 9.36
C PRO A 40 2.91 -5.81 8.75
N GLN A 41 4.24 -5.76 8.78
CA GLN A 41 5.02 -4.70 8.13
C GLN A 41 4.87 -4.74 6.60
N LEU A 42 4.89 -5.95 6.03
CA LEU A 42 4.75 -6.15 4.59
C LEU A 42 3.33 -5.78 4.12
N ILE A 43 2.31 -6.17 4.89
CA ILE A 43 0.91 -5.81 4.65
C ILE A 43 0.73 -4.28 4.69
N ALA A 44 1.28 -3.62 5.72
CA ALA A 44 1.20 -2.17 5.83
C ALA A 44 1.87 -1.46 4.63
N ILE A 45 3.04 -1.96 4.19
CA ILE A 45 3.72 -1.46 3.00
C ILE A 45 2.85 -1.65 1.75
N ALA A 46 2.23 -2.81 1.56
CA ALA A 46 1.35 -3.09 0.43
C ALA A 46 0.11 -2.19 0.41
N CYS A 47 -0.54 -1.96 1.55
CA CYS A 47 -1.69 -1.06 1.64
C CYS A 47 -1.33 0.39 1.28
N ILE A 48 -0.14 0.83 1.70
CA ILE A 48 0.39 2.16 1.34
C ILE A 48 0.69 2.23 -0.16
N GLN A 49 1.39 1.22 -0.69
CA GLN A 49 1.74 1.15 -2.10
C GLN A 49 0.46 1.14 -2.96
N MET A 50 -0.54 0.36 -2.59
CA MET A 50 -1.85 0.33 -3.25
C MET A 50 -2.51 1.70 -3.25
N ALA A 51 -2.55 2.40 -2.12
CA ALA A 51 -3.08 3.76 -2.05
C ALA A 51 -2.32 4.72 -2.98
N MET A 52 -0.99 4.64 -3.00
CA MET A 52 -0.18 5.47 -3.90
C MET A 52 -0.50 5.20 -5.37
N GLN A 53 -0.66 3.92 -5.76
CA GLN A 53 -1.05 3.54 -7.12
C GLN A 53 -2.45 4.04 -7.49
N CYS A 54 -3.45 3.90 -6.60
CA CYS A 54 -4.82 4.36 -6.86
C CYS A 54 -4.90 5.88 -7.07
N TYR A 55 -4.06 6.66 -6.39
CA TYR A 55 -4.06 8.12 -6.47
C TYR A 55 -2.99 8.69 -7.42
N GLY A 56 -2.23 7.83 -8.11
CA GLY A 56 -1.16 8.26 -9.03
C GLY A 56 -0.03 9.04 -8.34
N VAL A 57 0.32 8.65 -7.11
CA VAL A 57 1.38 9.30 -6.33
C VAL A 57 2.68 8.53 -6.48
N ASP A 58 3.72 9.22 -6.96
CA ASP A 58 5.10 8.73 -6.94
C ASP A 58 5.92 9.48 -5.89
N LEU A 59 6.90 8.79 -5.28
CA LEU A 59 7.85 9.42 -4.35
C LEU A 59 9.02 10.05 -5.12
N PRO A 60 9.14 11.38 -5.17
CA PRO A 60 10.07 12.06 -6.08
C PRO A 60 11.56 11.86 -5.74
N TYR A 61 11.89 11.56 -4.48
CA TYR A 61 13.28 11.54 -4.00
C TYR A 61 13.84 10.14 -3.77
N ILE A 62 13.06 9.10 -4.05
CA ILE A 62 13.46 7.71 -3.85
C ILE A 62 13.28 7.01 -5.18
N LYS A 63 14.39 6.71 -5.86
CA LYS A 63 14.31 5.89 -7.08
C LYS A 63 13.84 4.50 -6.66
N GLU A 64 12.80 3.96 -7.29
CA GLU A 64 12.50 2.54 -7.17
C GLU A 64 13.56 1.74 -7.95
N THR A 65 14.71 1.51 -7.32
CA THR A 65 15.60 0.41 -7.69
C THR A 65 15.50 -0.67 -6.62
N ASP A 66 15.85 -1.91 -6.95
CA ASP A 66 15.78 -3.05 -6.01
C ASP A 66 16.57 -2.81 -4.70
N GLU A 67 17.57 -1.92 -4.73
CA GLU A 67 18.40 -1.57 -3.58
C GLU A 67 18.00 -0.26 -2.88
N SER A 68 17.16 0.58 -3.50
CA SER A 68 16.86 1.93 -2.99
C SER A 68 15.36 2.23 -2.87
N ALA A 69 14.51 1.21 -2.88
CA ALA A 69 13.09 1.40 -2.69
C ALA A 69 12.71 1.93 -1.29
N TRP A 70 11.69 2.80 -1.24
CA TRP A 70 11.29 3.53 -0.04
C TRP A 70 10.91 2.63 1.13
N TYR A 71 10.32 1.48 0.82
CA TYR A 71 9.85 0.52 1.80
C TYR A 71 10.99 -0.19 2.55
N LEU A 72 12.21 -0.24 1.98
CA LEU A 72 13.40 -0.82 2.64
C LEU A 72 13.83 -0.01 3.87
N LEU A 73 13.45 1.27 3.94
CA LEU A 73 13.67 2.13 5.11
C LEU A 73 12.74 1.78 6.27
N LEU A 74 11.59 1.14 5.98
CA LEU A 74 10.61 0.74 6.99
C LEU A 74 10.76 -0.72 7.40
N TYR A 75 11.09 -1.58 6.44
CA TYR A 75 11.27 -3.02 6.65
C TYR A 75 12.35 -3.54 5.71
N LYS A 76 13.46 -4.06 6.26
CA LYS A 76 14.64 -4.44 5.46
C LYS A 76 14.47 -5.75 4.69
N ASN A 77 13.57 -6.62 5.14
CA ASN A 77 13.38 -7.96 4.58
C ASN A 77 12.13 -8.01 3.69
N VAL A 78 12.07 -7.12 2.71
CA VAL A 78 10.96 -7.01 1.76
C VAL A 78 11.47 -7.12 0.35
N LYS A 79 10.77 -7.90 -0.47
CA LYS A 79 10.97 -7.92 -1.92
C LYS A 79 9.80 -7.20 -2.58
N LYS A 80 10.06 -6.58 -3.73
CA LYS A 80 9.02 -5.91 -4.53
C LYS A 80 7.89 -6.87 -4.87
N GLU A 81 8.23 -8.09 -5.27
CA GLU A 81 7.28 -9.15 -5.61
C GLU A 81 6.32 -9.47 -4.46
N ASP A 82 6.83 -9.54 -3.22
CA ASP A 82 6.00 -9.84 -2.05
C ASP A 82 4.95 -8.74 -1.80
N ILE A 83 5.28 -7.48 -2.08
CA ILE A 83 4.33 -6.35 -2.00
C ILE A 83 3.24 -6.50 -3.05
N TRP A 84 3.63 -6.77 -4.31
CA TRP A 84 2.68 -6.89 -5.42
C TRP A 84 1.75 -8.09 -5.26
N ASN A 85 2.26 -9.22 -4.75
CA ASN A 85 1.41 -10.39 -4.47
C ASN A 85 0.28 -10.04 -3.47
N ILE A 86 0.57 -9.25 -2.42
CA ILE A 86 -0.47 -8.80 -1.48
C ILE A 86 -1.44 -7.84 -2.16
N ILE A 87 -0.95 -6.93 -3.01
CA ILE A 87 -1.80 -6.01 -3.77
C ILE A 87 -2.73 -6.78 -4.71
N ASP A 88 -2.25 -7.81 -5.39
CA ASP A 88 -3.06 -8.66 -6.26
C ASP A 88 -4.14 -9.38 -5.45
N THR A 89 -3.81 -9.94 -4.29
CA THR A 89 -4.80 -10.53 -3.38
C THR A 89 -5.86 -9.52 -2.93
N LEU A 90 -5.47 -8.30 -2.58
CA LEU A 90 -6.37 -7.20 -2.24
C LEU A 90 -7.31 -6.85 -3.40
N ILE A 91 -6.77 -6.75 -4.62
CA ILE A 91 -7.57 -6.48 -5.83
C ILE A 91 -8.54 -7.63 -6.10
N GLU A 92 -8.09 -8.88 -5.99
CA GLU A 92 -8.95 -10.04 -6.14
C GLU A 92 -10.07 -10.08 -5.10
N MET A 93 -9.79 -9.70 -3.85
CA MET A 93 -10.80 -9.60 -2.79
C MET A 93 -11.92 -8.63 -3.18
N TYR A 94 -11.56 -7.43 -3.66
CA TYR A 94 -12.55 -6.46 -4.16
C TYR A 94 -13.30 -6.94 -5.41
N ASN A 95 -12.65 -7.70 -6.29
CA ASN A 95 -13.32 -8.27 -7.47
C ASN A 95 -14.30 -9.40 -7.11
N LYS A 96 -14.11 -10.06 -5.96
CA LYS A 96 -14.96 -11.15 -5.45
C LYS A 96 -16.16 -10.61 -4.66
N GLU A 97 -16.15 -9.35 -4.23
CA GLU A 97 -17.31 -8.76 -3.57
C GLU A 97 -18.50 -8.77 -4.55
N PRO A 98 -19.61 -9.42 -4.18
CA PRO A 98 -20.79 -9.40 -5.04
C PRO A 98 -21.22 -7.94 -5.15
N THR A 99 -21.34 -7.46 -6.39
CA THR A 99 -22.17 -6.29 -6.64
C THR A 99 -23.51 -6.61 -5.99
N LEU A 100 -23.88 -5.86 -4.95
CA LEU A 100 -25.27 -5.77 -4.51
C LEU A 100 -26.01 -5.09 -5.67
N ALA A 101 -26.21 -5.83 -6.75
CA ALA A 101 -27.11 -5.49 -7.82
C ALA A 101 -28.51 -5.72 -7.25
N ASP A 102 -29.21 -4.61 -7.02
CA ASP A 102 -30.65 -4.57 -6.77
C ASP A 102 -31.44 -5.41 -7.79
#